data_AF-A0A5J4S627-F1
#
_entry.id   AF-A0A5J4S627-F1
#
_cell.length_a   1.000
_cell.length_b   1.000
_cell.length_c   1.000
_cell.angle_alpha   90.00
_cell.angle_beta   90.00
_cell.angle_gamma   90.00
#
_symmetry.space_group_name_H-M   'P 1'
#
loop_
_entity.id
_entity.type
_entity.pdbx_description
1 polymer ?
#
loop_
_entity_poly.entity_id
_entity_poly.type
_entity_poly.pdbx_seq_one_letter_code
_entity_poly.pdbx_strand_id
1 'polypeptide(L)'
;WFQRRKRKDKDKPLWFIFQKNRHATYDECSKATHMIMKQAGIKDNPPVTSIRKSSMTKAIDQGANKQQINRFSRHKQGSIIVQTNYDMNLNDTIRQRLAKL
;
A
#
# COMPACT_ATOMS: atom_id res chain seq x y z
N TRP A 1 5.69 -8.65 8.09
CA TRP A 1 4.21 -8.63 8.17
C TRP A 1 3.58 -9.71 7.28
N PHE A 2 3.82 -9.72 5.96
CA PHE A 2 3.36 -10.81 5.06
C PHE A 2 4.00 -12.16 5.43
N GLN A 3 5.27 -12.14 5.86
CA GLN A 3 6.00 -13.29 6.38
C GLN A 3 5.46 -13.83 7.73
N ARG A 4 4.61 -13.08 8.43
CA ARG A 4 3.98 -13.51 9.68
C ARG A 4 2.63 -14.22 9.45
N ARG A 5 2.12 -14.26 8.21
CA ARG A 5 0.88 -14.97 7.86
C ARG A 5 1.16 -16.45 7.63
N LYS A 6 0.29 -17.31 8.18
CA LYS A 6 0.32 -18.76 7.92
C LYS A 6 0.12 -19.01 6.42
N ARG A 7 0.61 -20.12 5.87
CA ARG A 7 0.51 -20.43 4.42
C ARG A 7 -0.94 -20.41 3.92
N LYS A 8 -1.88 -20.97 4.68
CA LYS A 8 -3.34 -20.93 4.43
C LYS A 8 -3.95 -19.51 4.49
N ASP A 9 -3.25 -18.63 5.20
CA ASP A 9 -3.45 -17.20 5.32
C ASP A 9 -3.33 -16.44 4.01
N LYS A 10 -2.40 -16.88 3.13
CA LYS A 10 -1.77 -16.03 2.11
C LYS A 10 -2.71 -15.47 1.05
N ASP A 11 -3.79 -16.16 0.73
CA ASP A 11 -4.76 -15.72 -0.30
C ASP A 11 -5.96 -15.00 0.30
N LYS A 12 -6.10 -14.98 1.63
CA LYS A 12 -7.19 -14.27 2.29
C LYS A 12 -6.94 -12.76 2.32
N PRO A 13 -7.97 -11.92 2.19
CA PRO A 13 -7.82 -10.49 2.38
C PRO A 13 -7.20 -10.21 3.74
N LEU A 14 -6.46 -9.13 3.84
CA LEU A 14 -5.88 -8.80 5.13
C LEU A 14 -6.94 -8.36 6.13
N TRP A 15 -7.69 -7.35 5.72
CA TRP A 15 -8.50 -6.58 6.65
C TRP A 15 -9.65 -7.46 7.13
N PHE A 16 -9.78 -7.60 8.45
CA PHE A 16 -10.78 -8.44 9.08
C PHE A 16 -11.67 -7.58 9.97
N ILE A 17 -12.98 -7.70 9.78
CA ILE A 17 -13.98 -6.98 10.55
C ILE A 17 -14.44 -7.94 11.65
N PHE A 18 -13.89 -7.77 12.86
CA PHE A 18 -14.17 -8.66 14.00
C PHE A 18 -15.66 -8.78 14.32
N GLN A 19 -16.38 -7.65 14.30
CA GLN A 19 -17.84 -7.62 14.55
C GLN A 19 -18.65 -8.46 13.56
N LYS A 20 -18.18 -8.58 12.32
CA LYS A 20 -18.85 -9.36 11.27
C LYS A 20 -18.23 -10.76 11.08
N ASN A 21 -17.20 -11.09 11.87
CA ASN A 21 -16.41 -12.31 11.76
C ASN A 21 -16.00 -12.68 10.32
N ARG A 22 -15.66 -11.67 9.50
CA ARG A 22 -15.25 -11.89 8.11
C ARG A 22 -14.24 -10.85 7.63
N HIS A 23 -13.60 -11.16 6.52
CA HIS A 23 -12.75 -10.22 5.80
C HIS A 23 -13.56 -9.03 5.26
N ALA A 24 -12.96 -7.85 5.31
CA ALA A 24 -13.52 -6.63 4.73
C ALA A 24 -13.55 -6.73 3.20
N THR A 25 -14.62 -6.23 2.60
CA THR A 25 -14.69 -6.08 1.14
C THR A 25 -13.90 -4.86 0.68
N TYR A 26 -13.67 -4.76 -0.62
CA TYR A 26 -13.06 -3.57 -1.23
C TYR A 26 -13.86 -2.30 -0.89
N ASP A 27 -15.20 -2.35 -1.01
CA ASP A 27 -16.07 -1.20 -0.72
C ASP A 27 -16.01 -0.78 0.76
N GLU A 28 -15.96 -1.74 1.69
CA GLU A 28 -15.82 -1.43 3.12
C GLU A 28 -14.48 -0.75 3.42
N CYS A 29 -13.39 -1.21 2.80
CA CYS A 29 -12.09 -0.58 2.93
C CYS A 29 -12.08 0.83 2.30
N SER A 30 -12.71 0.99 1.13
CA SER A 30 -12.82 2.27 0.44
C SER A 30 -13.60 3.28 1.29
N LYS A 31 -14.79 2.91 1.79
CA LYS A 31 -15.60 3.76 2.68
C LYS A 31 -14.82 4.17 3.93
N ALA A 32 -14.14 3.22 4.59
CA ALA A 32 -13.30 3.52 5.74
C ALA A 32 -12.18 4.53 5.42
N THR A 33 -11.53 4.36 4.27
CA THR A 33 -10.49 5.28 3.80
C THR A 33 -11.04 6.69 3.58
N HIS A 34 -12.19 6.81 2.90
CA HIS A 34 -12.84 8.10 2.68
C HIS A 34 -13.28 8.79 3.99
N MET A 35 -13.73 8.03 5.00
CA MET A 35 -14.03 8.59 6.32
C MET A 35 -12.78 9.20 6.98
N ILE A 36 -11.63 8.51 6.91
CA ILE A 36 -10.35 9.02 7.43
C ILE A 36 -9.93 10.27 6.66
N MET A 37 -10.03 10.27 5.32
CA MET A 37 -9.70 11.43 4.50
C MET A 37 -10.54 12.66 4.86
N LYS A 38 -11.85 12.45 5.09
CA LYS A 38 -12.77 13.51 5.54
C LYS A 38 -12.38 14.03 6.92
N GLN A 39 -12.06 13.16 7.87
CA GLN A 39 -11.60 13.54 9.20
C GLN A 39 -10.28 14.31 9.17
N ALA A 40 -9.39 13.99 8.22
CA ALA A 40 -8.14 14.71 7.99
C ALA A 40 -8.32 16.05 7.23
N GLY A 41 -9.55 16.44 6.90
CA GLY A 41 -9.84 17.71 6.22
C GLY A 41 -9.50 17.70 4.71
N ILE A 42 -9.30 16.54 4.10
CA ILE A 42 -9.09 16.44 2.65
C ILE A 42 -10.40 16.78 1.94
N LYS A 43 -10.39 17.90 1.22
CA LYS A 43 -11.53 18.39 0.43
C LYS A 43 -11.74 17.56 -0.84
N ASP A 44 -12.90 17.72 -1.47
CA ASP A 44 -13.23 17.19 -2.81
C ASP A 44 -13.32 15.67 -2.96
N ASN A 45 -13.17 14.93 -1.85
CA ASN A 45 -13.33 13.48 -1.78
C ASN A 45 -12.61 12.71 -2.93
N PRO A 46 -11.29 12.92 -3.12
CA PRO A 46 -10.59 12.32 -4.25
C PRO A 46 -10.59 10.79 -4.13
N PRO A 47 -10.48 10.06 -5.24
CA PRO A 47 -10.45 8.60 -5.23
C PRO A 47 -9.32 8.07 -4.32
N VAL A 48 -9.49 6.90 -3.71
CA VAL A 48 -8.43 6.25 -2.90
C VAL A 48 -7.10 6.09 -3.65
N THR A 49 -7.14 5.96 -4.98
CA THR A 49 -5.94 5.90 -5.84
C THR A 49 -5.09 7.17 -5.78
N SER A 50 -5.65 8.32 -5.37
CA SER A 50 -4.92 9.56 -5.12
C SER A 50 -3.88 9.41 -4.01
N ILE A 51 -4.15 8.62 -2.96
CA ILE A 51 -3.21 8.31 -1.88
C ILE A 51 -1.96 7.65 -2.44
N ARG A 52 -2.13 6.71 -3.38
CA ARG A 52 -1.01 6.05 -4.06
C ARG A 52 -0.19 7.04 -4.88
N LYS A 53 -0.86 7.92 -5.64
CA LYS A 53 -0.19 8.98 -6.42
C LYS A 53 0.61 9.91 -5.51
N SER A 54 0.00 10.43 -4.45
CA SER A 54 0.64 11.32 -3.48
C SER A 54 1.85 10.66 -2.80
N SER A 55 1.73 9.40 -2.39
CA SER A 55 2.85 8.62 -1.84
C SER A 55 4.01 8.48 -2.83
N MET A 56 3.72 8.24 -4.12
CA MET A 56 4.76 8.16 -5.15
C MET A 56 5.45 9.50 -5.36
N THR A 57 4.69 10.60 -5.45
CA THR A 57 5.23 11.95 -5.58
C THR A 57 6.15 12.30 -4.41
N LYS A 58 5.68 12.11 -3.16
CA LYS A 58 6.50 12.39 -1.97
C LYS A 58 7.80 11.58 -1.95
N ALA A 59 7.75 10.30 -2.33
CA ALA A 59 8.95 9.47 -2.41
C ALA A 59 9.94 10.00 -3.47
N ILE A 60 9.45 10.44 -4.63
CA ILE A 60 10.27 11.07 -5.68
C ILE A 60 10.89 12.37 -5.17
N ASP A 61 10.12 13.23 -4.51
CA ASP A 61 10.59 14.49 -3.92
C ASP A 61 11.69 14.25 -2.87
N GLN A 62 11.65 13.09 -2.18
CA GLN A 62 12.69 12.63 -1.26
C GLN A 62 13.82 11.84 -1.94
N GLY A 63 13.95 11.96 -3.26
CA GLY A 63 15.04 11.40 -4.06
C GLY A 63 14.91 9.93 -4.42
N ALA A 64 13.70 9.34 -4.38
CA ALA A 64 13.48 7.97 -4.85
C ALA A 64 13.71 7.85 -6.35
N ASN A 65 14.57 6.92 -6.75
CA ASN A 65 14.83 6.68 -8.16
C ASN A 65 13.70 5.84 -8.80
N LYS A 66 13.68 5.83 -10.13
CA LYS A 66 12.65 5.12 -10.92
C LYS A 66 12.56 3.62 -10.60
N GLN A 67 13.67 2.96 -10.32
CA GLN A 67 13.69 1.53 -9.97
C GLN A 67 13.00 1.30 -8.62
N GLN A 68 13.31 2.12 -7.61
CA GLN A 68 12.70 2.07 -6.28
C GLN A 68 11.18 2.35 -6.38
N ILE A 69 10.76 3.37 -7.13
CA ILE A 69 9.34 3.69 -7.33
C ILE A 69 8.59 2.57 -8.07
N ASN A 70 9.17 2.01 -9.12
CA ASN A 70 8.56 0.90 -9.86
C ASN A 70 8.41 -0.35 -8.98
N ARG A 71 9.40 -0.63 -8.12
CA ARG A 71 9.35 -1.71 -7.14
C ARG A 71 8.27 -1.48 -6.08
N PHE A 72 8.22 -0.28 -5.49
CA PHE A 72 7.23 0.07 -4.47
C PHE A 72 5.80 0.05 -5.00
N SER A 73 5.58 0.67 -6.16
CA SER A 73 4.26 0.80 -6.75
C SER A 73 3.81 -0.45 -7.50
N ARG A 74 4.71 -1.40 -7.78
CA ARG A 74 4.42 -2.63 -8.55
C ARG A 74 3.83 -2.32 -9.93
N HIS A 75 4.34 -1.29 -10.59
CA HIS A 75 3.77 -0.71 -11.81
C HIS A 75 3.87 -1.64 -13.06
N LYS A 76 4.60 -2.76 -13.00
CA LYS A 76 4.74 -3.70 -14.13
C LYS A 76 4.83 -5.15 -13.67
N GLN A 77 4.30 -6.09 -14.43
CA GLN A 77 4.36 -7.54 -14.14
C GLN A 77 5.81 -8.04 -13.90
N GLY A 78 6.79 -7.50 -14.63
CA GLY A 78 8.21 -7.80 -14.42
C GLY A 78 8.73 -7.42 -13.03
N SER A 79 8.13 -6.40 -12.37
CA SER A 79 8.47 -6.06 -10.98
C SER A 79 8.01 -7.14 -9.99
N ILE A 80 6.95 -7.88 -10.30
CA ILE A 80 6.41 -8.96 -9.46
C ILE A 80 7.30 -10.21 -9.55
N ILE A 81 7.79 -10.54 -10.76
CA ILE A 81 8.66 -11.70 -10.98
C ILE A 81 10.04 -11.48 -10.35
N VAL A 82 10.66 -10.33 -10.60
CA VAL A 82 11.97 -9.98 -9.98
C VAL A 82 11.87 -9.97 -8.46
N GLN A 83 10.75 -9.48 -7.92
CA GLN A 83 10.54 -9.45 -6.47
C GLN A 83 10.37 -10.84 -5.85
N THR A 84 9.56 -11.69 -6.48
CA THR A 84 9.29 -13.05 -5.98
C THR A 84 10.55 -13.90 -5.96
N ASN A 85 11.43 -13.73 -6.95
CA ASN A 85 12.60 -14.57 -7.12
C ASN A 85 13.87 -14.01 -6.47
N TYR A 86 14.02 -12.69 -6.34
CA TYR A 86 15.28 -12.07 -5.92
C TYR A 86 15.18 -11.05 -4.78
N ASP A 87 13.97 -10.57 -4.41
CA ASP A 87 13.86 -9.30 -3.68
C ASP A 87 12.71 -9.29 -2.66
N MET A 88 12.67 -10.33 -1.82
CA MET A 88 11.52 -10.59 -0.96
C MET A 88 11.23 -9.53 0.11
N ASN A 89 12.04 -8.48 0.32
CA ASN A 89 11.79 -7.53 1.41
C ASN A 89 12.41 -6.11 1.36
N LEU A 90 13.17 -5.69 0.34
CA LEU A 90 13.93 -4.43 0.39
C LEU A 90 13.13 -3.18 -0.04
N ASN A 91 12.02 -2.89 0.65
CA ASN A 91 11.29 -1.61 0.52
C ASN A 91 11.56 -0.66 1.70
N ASP A 92 12.45 -1.02 2.63
CA ASP A 92 12.69 -0.25 3.85
C ASP A 92 13.23 1.14 3.56
N THR A 93 14.06 1.30 2.52
CA THR A 93 14.55 2.62 2.10
C THR A 93 13.42 3.57 1.70
N ILE A 94 12.42 3.10 0.92
CA ILE A 94 11.27 3.95 0.56
C ILE A 94 10.39 4.20 1.79
N ARG A 95 10.18 3.20 2.66
CA ARG A 95 9.39 3.38 3.89
C ARG A 95 10.03 4.42 4.81
N GLN A 96 11.35 4.35 4.99
CA GLN A 96 12.11 5.33 5.77
C GLN A 96 12.02 6.72 5.16
N ARG A 97 12.09 6.85 3.83
CA ARG A 97 11.89 8.14 3.17
C ARG A 97 10.49 8.68 3.45
N LEU A 98 9.44 7.91 3.18
CA LEU A 98 8.06 8.32 3.42
C LEU A 98 7.76 8.66 4.88
N ALA A 99 8.48 8.05 5.83
CA ALA A 99 8.35 8.34 7.26
C ALA A 99 9.11 9.60 7.72
N LYS A 100 10.03 10.13 6.92
CA LYS A 100 10.68 11.42 7.21
C LYS A 100 9.65 12.53 6.99
N LEU A 101 9.17 13.10 8.10
CA LEU A 101 8.36 14.32 8.14
C LEU A 101 9.17 15.50 7.61
#